data_AF-A0AA42AZD7-F1
#
_entry.id   AF-A0AA42AZD7-F1
#
_cell.length_a   1.000
_cell.length_b   1.000
_cell.length_c   1.000
_cell.angle_alpha   90.00
_cell.angle_beta   90.00
_cell.angle_gamma   90.00
#
_symmetry.space_group_name_H-M   'P 1'
#
loop_
_entity.id
_entity.type
_entity.pdbx_description
1 polymer ?
#
loop_
_entity_poly.entity_id
_entity_poly.type
_entity_poly.pdbx_seq_one_letter_code
_entity_poly.pdbx_strand_id
1 'polypeptide(L)'
;MLTDNNPVLASGERRTTVLRTPHVLREGTKKTILANFVEICQLMHREPEHVMSFYLAEMGTSGSLDGTQMLVVRGRFGPKNFEPIQPRYVNEYVMSRLQGC
;
A
#
# COMPACT_ATOMS: atom_id res chain seq x y z
N MET A 1 -3.77 -31.10 -6.96
CA MET A 1 -4.08 -29.71 -6.56
C MET A 1 -2.96 -28.84 -7.10
N LEU A 2 -3.12 -28.34 -8.35
CA LEU A 2 -2.28 -27.27 -8.89
C LEU A 2 -2.84 -25.96 -8.30
N THR A 3 -2.03 -24.98 -7.87
CA THR A 3 -1.15 -24.18 -8.74
C THR A 3 -0.03 -23.50 -7.93
N ASP A 4 1.12 -23.37 -8.59
CA ASP A 4 2.13 -22.30 -8.47
C ASP A 4 2.92 -22.14 -7.15
N ASN A 5 4.17 -22.59 -7.06
CA ASN A 5 5.38 -21.96 -7.63
C ASN A 5 5.47 -20.45 -7.42
N ASN A 6 6.04 -20.03 -6.28
CA ASN A 6 6.83 -18.79 -6.26
C ASN A 6 8.05 -18.98 -5.33
N PRO A 7 9.28 -19.10 -5.89
CA PRO A 7 10.50 -19.34 -5.13
C PRO A 7 11.11 -18.02 -4.64
N VAL A 8 11.75 -18.08 -3.46
CA VAL A 8 12.69 -17.09 -2.89
C VAL A 8 12.04 -15.73 -2.57
N LEU A 9 12.02 -15.29 -1.31
CA LEU A 9 13.02 -14.36 -0.79
C LEU A 9 13.08 -14.45 0.74
N ALA A 10 14.12 -15.14 1.20
CA ALA A 10 14.69 -14.97 2.52
C ALA A 10 15.22 -13.54 2.69
N SER A 11 15.05 -12.97 3.89
CA SER A 11 16.10 -12.26 4.65
C SER A 11 15.46 -11.48 5.79
N GLY A 12 15.63 -12.00 7.00
CA GLY A 12 15.34 -11.32 8.26
C GLY A 12 16.32 -10.17 8.50
N GLU A 13 15.98 -9.00 7.98
CA GLU A 13 16.53 -7.74 8.45
C GLU A 13 15.36 -6.87 8.87
N ARG A 14 15.49 -6.13 9.98
CA ARG A 14 14.59 -5.05 10.33
C ARG A 14 14.72 -3.91 9.31
N ARG A 15 14.41 -4.19 8.05
CA ARG A 15 14.32 -3.21 6.98
C ARG A 15 13.09 -2.40 7.30
N THR A 16 13.31 -1.27 7.98
CA THR A 16 12.60 -0.04 7.67
C THR A 16 12.41 -0.02 6.17
N THR A 17 11.27 -0.54 5.70
CA THR A 17 10.96 -0.54 4.28
C THR A 17 10.73 0.92 4.01
N VAL A 18 11.77 1.59 3.53
CA VAL A 18 11.72 2.99 3.11
C VAL A 18 10.86 2.97 1.86
N LEU A 19 9.54 2.85 2.08
CA LEU A 19 8.57 2.92 1.02
C LEU A 19 8.74 4.30 0.40
N ARG A 20 8.73 4.33 -0.93
CA ARG A 20 8.88 5.56 -1.69
C ARG A 20 7.92 6.61 -1.10
N THR A 21 8.42 7.83 -0.93
CA THR A 21 7.63 8.94 -0.37
C THR A 21 6.29 9.00 -1.08
N PRO A 22 5.16 8.85 -0.36
CA PRO A 22 3.85 8.82 -0.99
C PRO A 22 3.60 10.15 -1.68
N HIS A 23 3.49 10.14 -3.01
CA HIS A 23 3.19 11.33 -3.78
C HIS A 23 1.69 11.62 -3.69
N VAL A 24 1.33 12.40 -2.67
CA VAL A 24 -0.05 12.78 -2.40
C VAL A 24 -0.37 14.08 -3.13
N LEU A 25 -1.16 13.97 -4.19
CA LEU A 25 -1.76 15.08 -4.91
C LEU A 25 -3.13 15.39 -4.30
N ARG A 26 -3.49 16.67 -4.25
CA ARG A 26 -4.82 17.10 -3.81
C ARG A 26 -5.61 17.59 -5.00
N GLU A 27 -6.74 16.95 -5.26
CA GLU A 27 -7.68 17.41 -6.27
C GLU A 27 -8.84 18.14 -5.55
N GLY A 28 -8.63 19.44 -5.29
CA GLY A 28 -9.57 20.28 -4.54
C GLY A 28 -9.64 19.97 -3.04
N THR A 29 -10.81 20.18 -2.43
CA THR A 29 -11.03 20.08 -0.98
C THR A 29 -11.59 18.73 -0.51
N LYS A 30 -12.07 17.90 -1.43
CA LYS A 30 -12.79 16.65 -1.13
C LYS A 30 -12.18 15.40 -1.75
N LYS A 31 -11.08 15.53 -2.51
CA LYS A 31 -10.44 14.38 -3.16
C LYS A 31 -8.92 14.47 -2.99
N THR A 32 -8.34 13.34 -2.63
CA THR A 32 -6.89 13.15 -2.49
C THR A 32 -6.47 12.02 -3.42
N ILE A 33 -5.40 12.22 -4.18
CA ILE A 33 -4.89 11.27 -5.17
C ILE A 33 -3.50 10.85 -4.75
N LEU A 34 -3.25 9.54 -4.70
CA LEU A 34 -1.93 8.98 -4.47
C LEU A 34 -1.37 8.48 -5.80
N ALA A 35 -0.49 9.28 -6.40
CA ALA A 35 0.00 9.05 -7.76
C ALA A 35 0.93 7.82 -7.85
N ASN A 36 1.77 7.59 -6.84
CA ASN A 36 2.75 6.50 -6.83
C ASN A 36 2.21 5.22 -6.17
N PHE A 37 0.89 5.01 -6.18
CA PHE A 37 0.27 3.87 -5.52
C PHE A 37 0.70 2.52 -6.11
N VAL A 38 0.75 2.40 -7.43
CA VAL A 38 1.20 1.17 -8.12
C VAL A 38 2.63 0.84 -7.78
N GLU A 39 3.54 1.82 -7.81
CA GLU A 39 4.95 1.61 -7.47
C GLU A 39 5.08 1.08 -6.03
N ILE A 40 4.31 1.63 -5.09
CA ILE A 40 4.28 1.17 -3.70
C ILE A 40 3.80 -0.29 -3.62
N CYS A 41 2.73 -0.64 -4.34
CA CYS A 41 2.21 -2.01 -4.39
C CYS A 41 3.22 -3.00 -4.99
N GLN A 42 3.91 -2.58 -6.05
CA GLN A 42 4.97 -3.37 -6.70
C GLN A 42 6.16 -3.60 -5.76
N LEU A 43 6.60 -2.59 -5.03
CA LEU A 43 7.67 -2.72 -4.03
C LEU A 43 7.32 -3.72 -2.91
N MET A 44 6.04 -3.81 -2.56
CA MET A 44 5.54 -4.77 -1.58
C MET A 44 5.23 -6.15 -2.18
N HIS A 45 5.31 -6.30 -3.52
CA HIS A 45 4.88 -7.49 -4.24
C HIS A 45 3.45 -7.93 -3.87
N ARG A 46 2.51 -6.96 -3.88
CA ARG A 46 1.10 -7.18 -3.53
C ARG A 46 0.16 -6.56 -4.56
N GLU A 47 -1.03 -7.14 -4.64
CA GLU A 47 -2.06 -6.66 -5.56
C GLU A 47 -2.61 -5.30 -5.11
N PRO A 48 -2.76 -4.34 -6.04
CA PRO A 48 -3.19 -2.99 -5.73
C PRO A 48 -4.61 -2.96 -5.14
N GLU A 49 -5.50 -3.87 -5.52
CA GLU A 49 -6.86 -3.97 -4.97
C GLU A 49 -6.87 -4.27 -3.47
N HIS A 50 -6.03 -5.22 -3.03
CA HIS A 50 -5.92 -5.59 -1.62
C HIS A 50 -5.30 -4.45 -0.79
N VAL A 51 -4.21 -3.85 -1.28
CA VAL A 51 -3.56 -2.72 -0.62
C VAL A 51 -4.52 -1.53 -0.53
N MET A 52 -5.29 -1.28 -1.59
CA MET A 52 -6.30 -0.22 -1.63
C MET A 52 -7.33 -0.44 -0.53
N SER A 53 -7.93 -1.64 -0.46
CA SER A 53 -8.94 -1.94 0.55
C SER A 53 -8.41 -1.70 1.97
N PHE A 54 -7.16 -2.06 2.25
CA PHE A 54 -6.53 -1.81 3.54
C PHE A 54 -6.33 -0.32 3.82
N TYR A 55 -5.83 0.45 2.85
CA TYR A 55 -5.67 1.90 2.99
C TYR A 55 -6.98 2.61 3.27
N LEU A 56 -8.04 2.22 2.56
CA LEU A 56 -9.38 2.76 2.73
C LEU A 56 -9.94 2.42 4.11
N ALA A 57 -9.73 1.19 4.59
CA ALA A 57 -10.13 0.75 5.92
C ALA A 57 -9.40 1.54 7.03
N GLU A 58 -8.07 1.66 6.96
CA GLU A 58 -7.27 2.37 7.97
C GLU A 58 -7.61 3.85 8.06
N MET A 59 -7.89 4.50 6.92
CA MET A 59 -8.30 5.91 6.89
C MET A 59 -9.78 6.12 7.19
N GLY A 60 -10.58 5.06 7.31
CA GLY A 60 -12.03 5.15 7.48
C GLY A 60 -12.71 5.88 6.32
N THR A 61 -12.22 5.67 5.10
CA THR A 61 -12.68 6.38 3.90
C THR A 61 -12.97 5.40 2.76
N SER A 62 -13.52 5.91 1.67
CA SER A 62 -13.77 5.17 0.45
C SER A 62 -13.06 5.82 -0.72
N GLY A 63 -12.68 4.99 -1.68
CA GLY A 63 -11.90 5.40 -2.82
C GLY A 63 -11.85 4.30 -3.87
N SER A 64 -11.13 4.58 -4.94
CA SER A 64 -11.03 3.70 -6.10
C SER A 64 -9.76 4.01 -6.86
N LEU A 65 -9.27 3.05 -7.64
CA LEU A 65 -8.21 3.30 -8.61
C LEU A 65 -8.79 4.04 -9.82
N ASP A 66 -8.07 5.05 -10.27
CA ASP A 66 -8.35 5.71 -11.54
C ASP A 66 -7.85 4.86 -12.73
N GLY A 67 -8.20 5.22 -13.97
CA GLY A 67 -7.68 4.57 -15.18
C GLY A 67 -6.15 4.59 -15.29
N THR A 68 -5.50 5.53 -14.61
CA THR A 68 -4.04 5.63 -14.47
C THR A 68 -3.45 4.79 -13.33
N GLN A 69 -4.27 3.95 -12.68
CA GLN A 69 -3.92 3.14 -11.51
C GLN A 69 -3.45 3.98 -10.29
N MET A 70 -3.79 5.27 -10.27
CA MET A 70 -3.59 6.13 -9.11
C MET A 70 -4.74 5.92 -8.11
N LEU A 71 -4.43 5.85 -6.82
CA LEU A 71 -5.45 5.67 -5.80
C LEU A 71 -6.14 7.00 -5.51
N VAL A 72 -7.44 7.07 -5.81
CA VAL A 72 -8.29 8.23 -5.54
C VAL A 72 -9.08 7.99 -4.27
N VAL A 73 -8.88 8.86 -3.29
CA VAL A 73 -9.49 8.79 -1.95
C VAL A 73 -10.43 9.97 -1.75
N ARG A 74 -11.63 9.70 -1.21
CA ARG A 74 -12.57 10.77 -0.84
C ARG A 74 -12.16 11.39 0.50
N GLY A 75 -11.85 12.68 0.49
CA GLY A 75 -11.49 13.44 1.69
C GLY A 75 -10.25 14.29 1.49
N ARG A 76 -9.88 15.00 2.56
CA ARG A 76 -8.71 15.87 2.62
C ARG A 76 -7.63 15.20 3.45
N PHE A 77 -6.80 14.39 2.81
CA PHE A 77 -5.69 13.72 3.46
C PHE A 77 -4.37 14.36 3.05
N GLY A 78 -3.38 14.32 3.95
CA GLY A 78 -2.00 14.72 3.66
C GLY A 78 -1.08 13.52 3.69
N PRO A 79 0.18 13.65 3.22
CA PRO A 79 1.17 12.56 3.23
C PRO A 79 1.33 11.94 4.63
N LYS A 80 1.29 12.76 5.68
CA LYS A 80 1.36 12.33 7.09
C LYS A 80 0.30 11.31 7.51
N ASN A 81 -0.84 11.27 6.84
CA ASN A 81 -1.88 10.28 7.10
C ASN A 81 -1.56 8.93 6.45
N PHE A 82 -0.86 8.93 5.31
CA PHE A 82 -0.51 7.73 4.56
C PHE A 82 0.81 7.09 5.00
N GLU A 83 1.75 7.90 5.50
CA GLU A 83 3.05 7.45 6.01
C GLU A 83 2.96 6.31 7.05
N PRO A 84 2.08 6.33 8.07
CA PRO A 84 2.01 5.24 9.05
C PRO A 84 1.27 3.98 8.57
N ILE A 85 0.45 4.07 7.51
CA ILE A 85 -0.34 2.94 6.98
C ILE A 85 0.57 1.95 6.25
N GLN A 86 1.52 2.49 5.50
CA GLN A 86 2.56 1.78 4.77
C GLN A 86 3.29 0.70 5.60
N PRO A 87 4.01 1.06 6.68
CA PRO A 87 4.73 0.08 7.49
C PRO A 87 3.80 -0.86 8.27
N ARG A 88 2.59 -0.43 8.63
CA ARG A 88 1.57 -1.31 9.25
C ARG A 88 1.16 -2.42 8.32
N TYR A 89 0.81 -2.09 7.08
CA TYR A 89 0.45 -3.08 6.06
C TYR A 89 1.59 -4.07 5.82
N VAL A 90 2.82 -3.57 5.70
CA VAL A 90 4.00 -4.42 5.54
C VAL A 90 4.17 -5.35 6.75
N ASN A 91 4.07 -4.84 7.97
CA ASN A 91 4.22 -5.67 9.16
C ASN A 91 3.14 -6.78 9.24
N GLU A 92 1.89 -6.41 8.97
CA GLU A 92 0.73 -7.29 9.16
C GLU A 92 0.51 -8.29 8.00
N TYR A 93 0.71 -7.88 6.75
CA TYR A 93 0.40 -8.68 5.56
C TYR A 93 1.63 -9.16 4.77
N VAL A 94 2.78 -8.49 4.92
CA VAL A 94 4.02 -8.85 4.22
C VAL A 94 4.96 -9.64 5.14
N MET A 95 5.19 -9.17 6.37
CA MET A 95 6.09 -9.81 7.34
C MET A 95 5.43 -10.95 8.13
N SER A 96 4.11 -10.97 8.31
CA SER A 96 3.42 -12.01 9.09
C SER A 96 3.51 -13.42 8.45
N ARG A 97 3.74 -13.51 7.13
CA ARG A 97 4.06 -14.79 6.45
C ARG A 97 5.53 -15.22 6.59
N LEU A 98 6.34 -14.46 7.33
CA LEU A 98 7.79 -14.61 7.42
C LEU A 98 8.28 -15.05 8.82
N GLN A 99 7.37 -15.31 9.78
CA GLN A 99 7.70 -15.86 11.09
C GLN A 99 7.12 -17.27 11.26
N GLY A 100 7.78 -18.23 10.64
CA GLY A 100 7.44 -19.64 10.69
C GLY A 100 8.57 -20.51 10.18
N CYS A 101 9.82 -20.14 10.50
CA CYS A 101 10.96 -21.03 10.55
C CYS A 101 11.96 -20.51 11.57
#